data_AF-A0A7J6QMW0-F1
#
_entry.id   AF-A0A7J6QMW0-F1
#
_cell.length_a   1.000
_cell.length_b   1.000
_cell.length_c   1.000
_cell.angle_alpha   90.00
_cell.angle_beta   90.00
_cell.angle_gamma   90.00
#
_symmetry.space_group_name_H-M   'P 1'
#
loop_
_entity.id
_entity.type
_entity.pdbx_description
1 polymer ?
#
loop_
_entity_poly.entity_id
_entity_poly.type
_entity_poly.pdbx_seq_one_letter_code
_entity_poly.pdbx_strand_id
1 'polypeptide(L)'
;PVEDIPEALVSALHHQWNQNVNTQDACSALLLQKMFAPRGAFAEFVTAIDFWADYYRTVDDSERPLLDEILDLLAKWCTWLLSTCKDNPQVWKSMLDLLDALLPTVARPLTERECHVLVPALLERMGHKMAAFRGHIKNLVTTHLVNSEALVSAKAMVPMLINCIQTSKNKKSVADCLELLIGVLTQHQGTVTTGRAVKDVGRVLMSLYNDKDAAVREFAQ
;
A
#
# COMPACT_ATOMS: atom_id res chain seq x y z
N PRO A 1 -1.08 -1.36 -22.14
CA PRO A 1 -1.23 -2.77 -21.72
C PRO A 1 -0.77 -2.92 -20.27
N VAL A 2 -1.71 -2.82 -19.32
CA VAL A 2 -1.42 -3.11 -17.91
C VAL A 2 -1.30 -4.62 -17.84
N GLU A 3 -0.09 -5.11 -17.55
CA GLU A 3 0.26 -6.53 -17.54
C GLU A 3 -0.74 -7.35 -16.76
N ASP A 4 -1.24 -8.42 -17.37
CA ASP A 4 -2.08 -9.41 -16.74
C ASP A 4 -1.38 -9.96 -15.50
N ILE A 5 -1.98 -9.76 -14.33
CA ILE A 5 -1.55 -10.48 -13.14
C ILE A 5 -1.93 -11.95 -13.37
N PRO A 6 -0.96 -12.89 -13.37
CA PRO A 6 -1.20 -14.27 -13.78
C PRO A 6 -2.23 -14.95 -12.87
N GLU A 7 -3.12 -15.76 -13.44
CA GLU A 7 -4.00 -16.68 -12.68
C GLU A 7 -3.20 -17.57 -11.71
N ALA A 8 -1.91 -17.78 -12.00
CA ALA A 8 -0.96 -18.42 -11.11
C ALA A 8 -0.74 -17.68 -9.79
N LEU A 9 -0.79 -16.34 -9.74
CA LEU A 9 -0.70 -15.57 -8.49
C LEU A 9 -1.96 -15.74 -7.65
N VAL A 10 -3.13 -15.70 -8.28
CA VAL A 10 -4.43 -15.94 -7.61
C VAL A 10 -4.49 -17.36 -7.05
N SER A 11 -4.06 -18.35 -7.85
CA SER A 11 -4.00 -19.75 -7.43
C SER A 11 -2.97 -19.98 -6.32
N ALA A 12 -1.82 -19.31 -6.38
CA ALA A 12 -0.79 -19.39 -5.34
C ALA A 12 -1.26 -18.74 -4.02
N LEU A 13 -1.95 -17.59 -4.08
CA LEU A 13 -2.55 -16.95 -2.92
C LEU A 13 -3.64 -17.83 -2.30
N HIS A 14 -4.52 -18.41 -3.12
CA HIS A 14 -5.54 -19.36 -2.69
C HIS A 14 -4.94 -20.60 -2.03
N HIS A 15 -3.85 -21.13 -2.58
CA HIS A 15 -3.15 -22.29 -2.03
C HIS A 15 -2.45 -21.97 -0.70
N GLN A 16 -1.72 -20.84 -0.62
CA GLN A 16 -1.06 -20.38 0.61
C GLN A 16 -2.08 -20.11 1.72
N TRP A 17 -3.23 -19.54 1.38
CA TRP A 17 -4.32 -19.29 2.32
C TRP A 17 -4.84 -20.58 2.96
N ASN A 18 -5.13 -21.59 2.13
CA ASN A 18 -5.63 -22.89 2.61
C ASN A 18 -4.59 -23.70 3.42
N GLN A 19 -3.30 -23.39 3.30
CA GLN A 19 -2.26 -24.05 4.09
C GLN A 19 -2.03 -23.39 5.45
N ASN A 20 -2.20 -22.07 5.53
CA ASN A 20 -1.82 -21.28 6.71
C ASN A 20 -3.01 -20.94 7.61
N VAL A 21 -4.22 -20.87 7.05
CA VAL A 21 -5.44 -20.62 7.83
C VAL A 21 -6.11 -21.96 8.08
N ASN A 22 -6.32 -22.32 9.34
CA ASN A 22 -6.98 -23.57 9.74
C ASN A 22 -8.49 -23.48 9.43
N THR A 23 -8.85 -23.59 8.15
CA THR A 23 -10.18 -23.36 7.59
C THR A 23 -11.14 -24.53 7.81
N GLN A 24 -11.34 -24.96 9.06
CA GLN A 24 -12.39 -25.93 9.38
C GLN A 24 -13.80 -25.31 9.37
N ASP A 25 -13.93 -23.99 9.28
CA ASP A 25 -15.23 -23.30 9.28
C ASP A 25 -15.72 -22.91 7.87
N ALA A 26 -16.98 -23.21 7.58
CA ALA A 26 -17.65 -22.86 6.31
C ALA A 26 -17.62 -21.36 5.97
N CYS A 27 -17.49 -20.49 6.99
CA CYS A 27 -17.33 -19.05 6.82
C CYS A 27 -16.03 -18.70 6.06
N SER A 28 -14.95 -19.44 6.32
CA SER A 28 -13.65 -19.20 5.68
C SER A 28 -13.64 -19.59 4.19
N ALA A 29 -14.31 -20.68 3.82
CA ALA A 29 -14.43 -21.12 2.43
C ALA A 29 -15.27 -20.15 1.57
N LEU A 30 -16.39 -19.67 2.11
CA LEU A 30 -17.22 -18.67 1.43
C LEU A 30 -16.50 -17.34 1.28
N LEU A 31 -15.80 -16.88 2.33
CA LEU A 31 -14.99 -15.67 2.25
C LEU A 31 -13.92 -15.79 1.16
N LEU A 32 -13.23 -16.92 1.11
CA LEU A 32 -12.18 -17.18 0.13
C LEU A 32 -12.73 -17.18 -1.31
N GLN A 33 -13.91 -17.75 -1.52
CA GLN A 33 -14.62 -17.70 -2.80
C GLN A 33 -14.91 -16.25 -3.22
N LYS A 34 -15.29 -15.38 -2.27
CA LYS A 34 -15.58 -13.96 -2.53
C LYS A 34 -14.31 -13.16 -2.80
N MET A 35 -13.23 -13.41 -2.05
CA MET A 35 -11.92 -12.77 -2.24
C MET A 35 -11.38 -12.98 -3.65
N PHE A 36 -11.61 -14.17 -4.20
CA PHE A 36 -11.11 -14.57 -5.52
C PHE A 36 -12.23 -14.80 -6.53
N ALA A 37 -13.36 -14.10 -6.36
CA ALA A 37 -14.46 -14.13 -7.30
C ALA A 37 -14.01 -13.69 -8.71
N PRO A 38 -14.72 -14.11 -9.78
CA PRO A 38 -14.37 -13.74 -11.15
C PRO A 38 -14.22 -12.23 -11.34
N ARG A 39 -13.30 -11.82 -12.23
CA ARG A 39 -13.09 -10.39 -12.55
C ARG A 39 -14.42 -9.72 -12.90
N GLY A 40 -14.70 -8.58 -12.27
CA GLY A 40 -15.96 -7.84 -12.44
C GLY A 40 -17.05 -8.16 -11.41
N ALA A 41 -16.87 -9.21 -10.59
CA ALA A 41 -17.74 -9.50 -9.44
C ALA A 41 -17.49 -8.54 -8.26
N PHE A 42 -17.61 -7.23 -8.50
CA PHE A 42 -17.24 -6.19 -7.54
C PHE A 42 -18.00 -6.28 -6.21
N ALA A 43 -19.26 -6.72 -6.23
CA ALA A 43 -20.05 -6.92 -5.01
C ALA A 43 -19.45 -8.01 -4.10
N GLU A 44 -18.88 -9.06 -4.69
CA GLU A 44 -18.21 -10.13 -3.95
C GLU A 44 -16.91 -9.63 -3.33
N PHE A 45 -16.12 -8.85 -4.08
CA PHE A 45 -14.93 -8.20 -3.54
C PHE A 45 -15.27 -7.28 -2.38
N VAL A 46 -16.27 -6.39 -2.54
CA VAL A 46 -16.73 -5.50 -1.46
C VAL A 46 -17.13 -6.30 -0.23
N THR A 47 -17.91 -7.37 -0.40
CA THR A 47 -18.32 -8.23 0.72
C THR A 47 -17.11 -8.82 1.46
N ALA A 48 -16.12 -9.31 0.74
CA ALA A 48 -14.91 -9.86 1.35
C ALA A 48 -14.06 -8.79 2.04
N ILE A 49 -13.93 -7.61 1.43
CA ILE A 49 -13.16 -6.49 1.97
C ILE A 49 -13.80 -5.98 3.26
N ASP A 50 -15.11 -5.77 3.25
CA ASP A 50 -15.86 -5.27 4.40
C ASP A 50 -15.80 -6.29 5.56
N PHE A 51 -15.86 -7.59 5.27
CA PHE A 51 -15.64 -8.64 6.27
C PHE A 51 -14.27 -8.50 6.95
N TRP A 52 -13.20 -8.34 6.17
CA TRP A 52 -11.86 -8.15 6.73
C TRP A 52 -11.77 -6.85 7.53
N ALA A 53 -12.36 -5.77 7.04
CA ALA A 53 -12.33 -4.48 7.71
C ALA A 53 -13.02 -4.57 9.09
N ASP A 54 -14.18 -5.22 9.16
CA ASP A 54 -14.91 -5.44 10.41
C ASP A 54 -14.17 -6.40 11.34
N TYR A 55 -13.55 -7.45 10.80
CA TYR A 55 -12.71 -8.37 11.57
C TYR A 55 -11.54 -7.61 12.23
N TYR A 56 -10.77 -6.83 11.48
CA TYR A 56 -9.66 -6.04 12.02
C TYR A 56 -10.10 -4.97 13.04
N ARG A 57 -11.31 -4.42 12.93
CA ARG A 57 -11.84 -3.47 13.92
C ARG A 57 -12.25 -4.12 15.23
N THR A 58 -12.59 -5.40 15.21
CA THR A 58 -13.19 -6.11 16.35
C THR A 58 -12.30 -7.20 16.93
N VAL A 59 -11.19 -7.52 16.27
CA VAL A 59 -10.25 -8.55 16.71
C VAL A 59 -9.66 -8.24 18.08
N ASP A 60 -9.65 -9.26 18.94
CA ASP A 60 -9.06 -9.19 20.27
C ASP A 60 -7.52 -9.14 20.18
N ASP A 61 -6.87 -8.48 21.15
CA ASP A 61 -5.41 -8.39 21.21
C ASP A 61 -4.73 -9.77 21.20
N SER A 62 -5.38 -10.80 21.74
CA SER A 62 -4.89 -12.18 21.76
C SER A 62 -4.85 -12.86 20.38
N GLU A 63 -5.66 -12.40 19.43
CA GLU A 63 -5.73 -12.95 18.07
C GLU A 63 -4.85 -12.20 17.06
N ARG A 64 -4.36 -11.00 17.41
CA ARG A 64 -3.49 -10.18 16.54
C ARG A 64 -2.21 -10.89 16.07
N PRO A 65 -1.51 -11.72 16.87
CA PRO A 65 -0.35 -12.45 16.37
C PRO A 65 -0.66 -13.37 15.19
N LEU A 66 -1.85 -13.97 15.15
CA LEU A 66 -2.30 -14.81 14.03
C LEU A 66 -2.57 -13.98 12.78
N LEU A 67 -3.06 -12.76 12.95
CA LEU A 67 -3.26 -11.82 11.84
C LEU A 67 -1.94 -11.37 11.21
N ASP A 68 -0.90 -11.21 12.02
CA ASP A 68 0.45 -10.90 11.54
C ASP A 68 1.04 -12.02 10.66
N GLU A 69 0.62 -13.27 10.85
CA GLU A 69 1.08 -14.42 10.04
C GLU A 69 0.48 -14.44 8.62
N ILE A 70 -0.69 -13.82 8.43
CA ILE A 70 -1.40 -13.75 7.14
C ILE A 70 -1.33 -12.38 6.48
N LEU A 71 -0.69 -11.41 7.13
CA LEU A 71 -0.58 -10.03 6.66
C LEU A 71 0.03 -9.94 5.26
N ASP A 72 1.03 -10.77 4.95
CA ASP A 72 1.66 -10.77 3.63
C ASP A 72 0.70 -11.24 2.52
N LEU A 73 -0.19 -12.18 2.81
CA LEU A 73 -1.23 -12.66 1.90
C LEU A 73 -2.29 -11.59 1.67
N LEU A 74 -2.74 -10.94 2.75
CA LEU A 74 -3.70 -9.84 2.65
C LEU A 74 -3.10 -8.65 1.91
N ALA A 75 -1.86 -8.25 2.19
CA ALA A 75 -1.17 -7.18 1.47
C ALA A 75 -1.08 -7.46 -0.03
N LYS A 76 -0.79 -8.70 -0.44
CA LYS A 76 -0.80 -9.12 -1.86
C LYS A 76 -2.21 -9.03 -2.45
N TRP A 77 -3.23 -9.48 -1.73
CA TRP A 77 -4.62 -9.42 -2.19
C TRP A 77 -5.11 -7.97 -2.34
N CYS A 78 -4.84 -7.11 -1.36
CA CYS A 78 -5.09 -5.67 -1.44
C CYS A 78 -4.39 -5.06 -2.66
N THR A 79 -3.11 -5.37 -2.88
CA THR A 79 -2.33 -4.87 -4.03
C THR A 79 -2.93 -5.32 -5.36
N TRP A 80 -3.42 -6.56 -5.43
CA TRP A 80 -4.14 -7.09 -6.58
C TRP A 80 -5.43 -6.29 -6.85
N LEU A 81 -6.27 -6.08 -5.82
CA LEU A 81 -7.50 -5.30 -5.94
C LEU A 81 -7.23 -3.84 -6.35
N LEU A 82 -6.23 -3.19 -5.77
CA LEU A 82 -5.81 -1.82 -6.15
C LEU A 82 -5.38 -1.71 -7.62
N SER A 83 -5.00 -2.84 -8.24
CA SER A 83 -4.58 -2.91 -9.64
C SER A 83 -5.74 -3.26 -10.57
N THR A 84 -6.58 -4.23 -10.20
CA THR A 84 -7.68 -4.74 -11.03
C THR A 84 -8.95 -3.91 -10.92
N CYS A 85 -9.22 -3.30 -9.76
CA CYS A 85 -10.43 -2.53 -9.47
C CYS A 85 -10.20 -1.01 -9.52
N LYS A 86 -9.15 -0.55 -10.21
CA LYS A 86 -8.71 0.84 -10.26
C LYS A 86 -9.80 1.87 -10.64
N ASP A 87 -10.85 1.43 -11.33
CA ASP A 87 -11.94 2.29 -11.81
C ASP A 87 -13.26 2.11 -11.04
N ASN A 88 -13.33 1.20 -10.07
CA ASN A 88 -14.55 0.94 -9.29
C ASN A 88 -14.52 1.69 -7.95
N PRO A 89 -15.30 2.77 -7.78
CA PRO A 89 -15.25 3.59 -6.57
C PRO A 89 -15.75 2.88 -5.30
N GLN A 90 -16.63 1.89 -5.42
CA GLN A 90 -17.15 1.16 -4.28
C GLN A 90 -16.08 0.23 -3.69
N VAL A 91 -15.39 -0.53 -4.55
CA VAL A 91 -14.25 -1.37 -4.15
C VAL A 91 -13.14 -0.50 -3.54
N TRP A 92 -12.85 0.65 -4.15
CA TRP A 92 -11.85 1.59 -3.61
C TRP A 92 -12.19 2.08 -2.21
N LYS A 93 -13.45 2.48 -1.99
CA LYS A 93 -13.89 2.93 -0.67
C LYS A 93 -13.69 1.82 0.37
N SER A 94 -14.25 0.64 0.13
CA SER A 94 -14.09 -0.50 1.03
C SER A 94 -12.61 -0.86 1.25
N MET A 95 -11.77 -0.77 0.20
CA MET A 95 -10.34 -1.05 0.35
C MET A 95 -9.63 -0.08 1.28
N LEU A 96 -9.95 1.21 1.20
CA LEU A 96 -9.36 2.20 2.09
C LEU A 96 -9.87 1.99 3.53
N ASP A 97 -11.15 1.64 3.68
CA ASP A 97 -11.75 1.30 4.97
C ASP A 97 -11.09 0.05 5.62
N LEU A 98 -10.69 -0.94 4.81
CA LEU A 98 -9.91 -2.10 5.25
C LEU A 98 -8.48 -1.70 5.63
N LEU A 99 -7.78 -0.91 4.82
CA LEU A 99 -6.41 -0.51 5.13
C LEU A 99 -6.33 0.34 6.41
N ASP A 100 -7.33 1.20 6.66
CA ASP A 100 -7.46 1.96 7.91
C ASP A 100 -7.73 1.06 9.12
N ALA A 101 -8.43 -0.06 8.94
CA ALA A 101 -8.63 -1.03 10.01
C ALA A 101 -7.38 -1.88 10.25
N LEU A 102 -6.71 -2.30 9.18
CA LEU A 102 -5.59 -3.24 9.20
C LEU A 102 -4.31 -2.60 9.73
N LEU A 103 -3.87 -1.46 9.18
CA LEU A 103 -2.55 -0.89 9.49
C LEU A 103 -2.33 -0.58 10.97
N PRO A 104 -3.30 -0.01 11.73
CA PRO A 104 -3.13 0.24 13.16
C PRO A 104 -3.01 -1.04 14.01
N THR A 105 -3.50 -2.18 13.52
CA THR A 105 -3.51 -3.44 14.28
C THR A 105 -2.19 -4.21 14.17
N VAL A 106 -1.35 -3.88 13.18
CA VAL A 106 -0.05 -4.51 12.99
C VAL A 106 0.88 -4.07 14.11
N ALA A 107 1.17 -4.99 15.04
CA ALA A 107 1.92 -4.71 16.27
C ALA A 107 3.45 -4.80 16.09
N ARG A 108 3.91 -4.92 14.83
CA ARG A 108 5.31 -5.09 14.47
C ARG A 108 5.69 -4.25 13.24
N PRO A 109 6.98 -3.98 13.03
CA PRO A 109 7.44 -3.48 11.74
C PRO A 109 7.05 -4.43 10.60
N LEU A 110 6.71 -3.85 9.45
CA LEU A 110 6.53 -4.63 8.24
C LEU A 110 7.86 -5.28 7.85
N THR A 111 7.79 -6.55 7.47
CA THR A 111 8.93 -7.23 6.89
C THR A 111 9.33 -6.56 5.59
N GLU A 112 10.57 -6.79 5.15
CA GLU A 112 11.05 -6.28 3.87
C GLU A 112 10.13 -6.70 2.72
N ARG A 113 9.64 -7.94 2.73
CA ARG A 113 8.72 -8.45 1.70
C ARG A 113 7.38 -7.72 1.70
N GLU A 114 6.78 -7.51 2.86
CA GLU A 114 5.51 -6.78 2.99
C GLU A 114 5.66 -5.33 2.53
N CYS A 115 6.77 -4.67 2.89
CA CYS A 115 7.08 -3.32 2.42
C CYS A 115 7.13 -3.26 0.89
N HIS A 116 7.87 -4.18 0.25
CA HIS A 116 8.04 -4.22 -1.21
C HIS A 116 6.75 -4.52 -1.98
N VAL A 117 5.77 -5.16 -1.33
CA VAL A 117 4.45 -5.42 -1.92
C VAL A 117 3.52 -4.23 -1.72
N LEU A 118 3.31 -3.81 -0.47
CA LEU A 118 2.24 -2.89 -0.10
C LEU A 118 2.60 -1.43 -0.39
N VAL A 119 3.80 -0.99 0.00
CA VAL A 119 4.15 0.43 -0.01
C VAL A 119 4.21 0.98 -1.44
N PRO A 120 4.92 0.36 -2.41
CA PRO A 120 4.92 0.86 -3.79
C PRO A 120 3.51 0.90 -4.41
N ALA A 121 2.65 -0.07 -4.08
CA ALA A 121 1.28 -0.11 -4.59
C ALA A 121 0.44 1.09 -4.10
N LEU A 122 0.61 1.50 -2.84
CA LEU A 122 -0.06 2.67 -2.28
C LEU A 122 0.52 3.97 -2.84
N LEU A 123 1.84 4.10 -2.91
CA LEU A 123 2.51 5.30 -3.45
C LEU A 123 2.10 5.58 -4.91
N GLU A 124 2.08 4.55 -5.76
CA GLU A 124 1.63 4.68 -7.16
C GLU A 124 0.17 5.14 -7.27
N ARG A 125 -0.65 4.88 -6.25
CA ARG A 125 -2.08 5.21 -6.22
C ARG A 125 -2.40 6.54 -5.54
N MET A 126 -1.44 7.22 -4.93
CA MET A 126 -1.65 8.57 -4.39
C MET A 126 -2.16 9.53 -5.47
N GLY A 127 -1.69 9.43 -6.71
CA GLY A 127 -2.19 10.19 -7.85
C GLY A 127 -3.55 9.75 -8.40
N HIS A 128 -4.44 9.17 -7.59
CA HIS A 128 -5.75 8.70 -8.02
C HIS A 128 -6.59 9.83 -8.67
N LYS A 129 -7.43 9.46 -9.65
CA LYS A 129 -8.25 10.41 -10.43
C LYS A 129 -9.27 11.17 -9.56
N MET A 130 -9.87 10.47 -8.60
CA MET A 130 -10.82 11.04 -7.65
C MET A 130 -10.08 11.67 -6.47
N ALA A 131 -10.32 12.96 -6.22
CA ALA A 131 -9.65 13.73 -5.17
C ALA A 131 -9.87 13.17 -3.77
N ALA A 132 -11.08 12.64 -3.48
CA ALA A 132 -11.39 12.01 -2.20
C ALA A 132 -10.46 10.83 -1.90
N PHE A 133 -10.30 9.90 -2.86
CA PHE A 133 -9.40 8.74 -2.67
C PHE A 133 -7.93 9.13 -2.66
N ARG A 134 -7.53 10.14 -3.46
CA ARG A 134 -6.16 10.69 -3.37
C ARG A 134 -5.86 11.20 -1.97
N GLY A 135 -6.75 12.03 -1.41
CA GLY A 135 -6.58 12.58 -0.06
C GLY A 135 -6.54 11.49 1.01
N HIS A 136 -7.41 10.49 0.89
CA HIS A 136 -7.46 9.36 1.82
C HIS A 136 -6.18 8.52 1.78
N ILE A 137 -5.73 8.08 0.59
CA ILE A 137 -4.49 7.30 0.44
C ILE A 137 -3.29 8.10 0.96
N LYS A 138 -3.20 9.39 0.63
CA LYS A 138 -2.13 10.26 1.13
C LYS A 138 -2.14 10.30 2.66
N ASN A 139 -3.29 10.56 3.28
CA ASN A 139 -3.41 10.60 4.73
C ASN A 139 -3.01 9.27 5.39
N LEU A 140 -3.45 8.15 4.82
CA LEU A 140 -3.13 6.81 5.29
C LEU A 140 -1.62 6.51 5.23
N VAL A 141 -0.98 6.80 4.08
CA VAL A 141 0.47 6.64 3.89
C VAL A 141 1.24 7.54 4.86
N THR A 142 0.87 8.82 4.94
CA THR A 142 1.53 9.78 5.83
C THR A 142 1.43 9.34 7.29
N THR A 143 0.24 8.94 7.74
CA THR A 143 -0.01 8.62 9.15
C THR A 143 0.68 7.33 9.56
N HIS A 144 0.46 6.24 8.82
CA HIS A 144 0.88 4.91 9.25
C HIS A 144 2.27 4.50 8.77
N LEU A 145 2.69 4.96 7.59
CA LEU A 145 3.93 4.50 6.96
C LEU A 145 5.07 5.51 7.06
N VAL A 146 4.76 6.81 7.17
CA VAL A 146 5.78 7.87 7.25
C VAL A 146 5.97 8.36 8.68
N ASN A 147 4.91 8.87 9.32
CA ASN A 147 5.03 9.59 10.59
C ASN A 147 5.22 8.68 11.81
N SER A 148 4.61 7.49 11.79
CA SER A 148 4.62 6.61 12.97
C SER A 148 5.96 5.91 13.21
N GLU A 149 6.78 5.72 12.17
CA GLU A 149 7.97 4.84 12.13
C GLU A 149 7.78 3.39 12.62
N ALA A 150 6.62 3.04 13.18
CA ALA A 150 6.34 1.72 13.74
C ALA A 150 6.27 0.64 12.66
N LEU A 151 5.67 0.96 11.51
CA LEU A 151 5.52 0.02 10.40
C LEU A 151 6.70 0.06 9.43
N VAL A 152 7.19 1.25 9.11
CA VAL A 152 8.29 1.46 8.16
C VAL A 152 9.23 2.52 8.69
N SER A 153 10.51 2.18 8.86
CA SER A 153 11.53 3.16 9.28
C SER A 153 11.76 4.21 8.19
N ALA A 154 12.14 5.44 8.57
CA ALA A 154 12.52 6.48 7.62
C ALA A 154 13.61 6.02 6.62
N LYS A 155 14.57 5.20 7.09
CA LYS A 155 15.65 4.65 6.25
C LYS A 155 15.14 3.70 5.16
N ALA A 156 14.09 2.93 5.44
CA ALA A 156 13.45 2.06 4.47
C ALA A 156 12.49 2.83 3.55
N MET A 157 11.83 3.87 4.07
CA MET A 157 10.88 4.68 3.31
C MET A 157 11.54 5.49 2.18
N VAL A 158 12.69 6.12 2.44
CA VAL A 158 13.40 6.95 1.44
C VAL A 158 13.64 6.25 0.10
N PRO A 159 14.25 5.04 0.04
CA PRO A 159 14.45 4.37 -1.24
C PRO A 159 13.13 3.97 -1.94
N MET A 160 12.07 3.67 -1.19
CA MET A 160 10.76 3.37 -1.77
C MET A 160 10.11 4.61 -2.41
N LEU A 161 10.19 5.77 -1.74
CA LEU A 161 9.75 7.05 -2.29
C LEU A 161 10.57 7.42 -3.54
N ILE A 162 11.89 7.33 -3.47
CA ILE A 162 12.80 7.57 -4.61
C ILE A 162 12.41 6.69 -5.80
N ASN A 163 12.19 5.40 -5.57
CA ASN A 163 11.80 4.48 -6.64
C ASN A 163 10.48 4.92 -7.29
N CYS A 164 9.43 5.21 -6.50
CA CYS A 164 8.15 5.69 -7.03
C CYS A 164 8.30 7.00 -7.81
N ILE A 165 9.10 7.95 -7.31
CA ILE A 165 9.37 9.24 -7.97
C ILE A 165 10.03 9.03 -9.35
N GLN A 166 10.95 8.07 -9.46
CA GLN A 166 11.68 7.78 -10.69
C GLN A 166 10.88 6.95 -11.70
N THR A 167 10.06 6.00 -11.23
CA THR A 167 9.39 5.03 -12.10
C THR A 167 7.96 5.42 -12.46
N SER A 168 7.29 6.19 -11.60
CA SER A 168 5.87 6.50 -11.82
C SER A 168 5.68 7.45 -13.00
N LYS A 169 4.74 7.09 -13.87
CA LYS A 169 4.28 7.96 -14.96
C LYS A 169 3.19 8.94 -14.50
N ASN A 170 2.67 8.78 -13.27
CA ASN A 170 1.62 9.62 -12.73
C ASN A 170 2.23 10.81 -11.98
N LYS A 171 2.23 11.99 -12.61
CA LYS A 171 2.84 13.20 -12.04
C LYS A 171 2.22 13.63 -10.71
N LYS A 172 0.95 13.29 -10.44
CA LYS A 172 0.34 13.53 -9.12
C LYS A 172 0.96 12.65 -8.05
N SER A 173 1.13 11.36 -8.33
CA SER A 173 1.83 10.44 -7.41
C SER A 173 3.27 10.89 -7.18
N VAL A 174 3.97 11.33 -8.24
CA VAL A 174 5.34 11.84 -8.15
C VAL A 174 5.41 13.09 -7.26
N ALA A 175 4.52 14.07 -7.45
CA ALA A 175 4.48 15.28 -6.63
C ALA A 175 4.19 14.96 -5.15
N ASP A 176 3.17 14.12 -4.88
CA ASP A 176 2.85 13.71 -3.51
C ASP A 176 4.01 12.92 -2.86
N CYS A 177 4.71 12.06 -3.61
CA CYS A 177 5.88 11.35 -3.10
C CYS A 177 7.07 12.28 -2.83
N LEU A 178 7.28 13.32 -3.64
CA LEU A 178 8.30 14.35 -3.39
C LEU A 178 8.00 15.12 -2.10
N GLU A 179 6.74 15.53 -1.91
CA GLU A 179 6.30 16.19 -0.67
C GLU A 179 6.56 15.30 0.56
N LEU A 180 6.20 14.01 0.48
CA LEU A 180 6.50 13.05 1.55
C LEU A 180 8.00 12.89 1.77
N LEU A 181 8.80 12.82 0.71
CA LEU A 181 10.26 12.71 0.80
C LEU A 181 10.86 13.91 1.52
N ILE A 182 10.43 15.13 1.18
CA ILE A 182 10.85 16.36 1.86
C ILE A 182 10.47 16.29 3.35
N GLY A 183 9.26 15.82 3.67
CA GLY A 183 8.81 15.61 5.03
C GLY A 183 9.73 14.66 5.81
N VAL A 184 10.00 13.47 5.25
CA VAL A 184 10.90 12.47 5.86
C VAL A 184 12.31 13.04 6.08
N LEU A 185 12.87 13.71 5.08
CA LEU A 185 14.21 14.30 5.19
C LEU A 185 14.29 15.41 6.24
N THR A 186 13.20 16.18 6.40
CA THR A 186 13.11 17.26 7.39
C THR A 186 12.93 16.72 8.80
N GLN A 187 12.06 15.72 8.98
CA GLN A 187 11.76 15.14 10.28
C GLN A 187 12.91 14.28 10.82
N HIS A 188 13.67 13.61 9.94
CA HIS A 188 14.71 12.65 10.32
C HIS A 188 16.12 13.10 9.90
N GLN A 189 16.40 14.41 10.02
CA GLN A 189 17.73 14.96 9.75
C GLN A 189 18.81 14.24 10.58
N GLY A 190 19.91 13.89 9.94
CA GLY A 190 21.02 13.13 10.53
C GLY A 190 20.90 11.61 10.34
N THR A 191 19.68 11.06 10.32
CA THR A 191 19.44 9.63 10.10
C THR A 191 19.40 9.29 8.61
N VAL A 192 18.63 10.05 7.83
CA VAL A 192 18.43 9.79 6.39
C VAL A 192 19.17 10.78 5.48
N THR A 193 19.80 11.80 6.06
CA THR A 193 20.56 12.83 5.33
C THR A 193 22.08 12.60 5.37
N THR A 194 22.51 11.33 5.39
CA THR A 194 23.94 10.97 5.36
C THR A 194 24.28 9.91 4.30
N GLY A 195 25.55 9.86 3.90
CA GLY A 195 26.09 8.78 3.07
C GLY A 195 25.46 8.67 1.67
N ARG A 196 25.03 7.44 1.30
CA ARG A 196 24.49 7.13 -0.03
C ARG A 196 23.12 7.78 -0.28
N ALA A 197 22.27 7.86 0.75
CA ALA A 197 20.91 8.39 0.62
C ALA A 197 20.91 9.84 0.10
N VAL A 198 21.81 10.68 0.58
CA VAL A 198 21.95 12.09 0.11
C VAL A 198 22.27 12.15 -1.38
N LYS A 199 23.16 11.28 -1.86
CA LYS A 199 23.55 11.25 -3.27
C LYS A 199 22.38 10.80 -4.15
N ASP A 200 21.61 9.81 -3.71
CA ASP A 200 20.47 9.30 -4.45
C ASP A 200 19.32 10.33 -4.48
N VAL A 201 19.01 10.95 -3.34
CA VAL A 201 18.06 12.08 -3.26
C VAL A 201 18.48 13.21 -4.18
N GLY A 202 19.74 13.68 -4.08
CA GLY A 202 20.23 14.78 -4.92
C GLY A 202 20.15 14.46 -6.41
N ARG A 203 20.45 13.22 -6.80
CA ARG A 203 20.30 12.78 -8.21
C ARG A 203 18.85 12.86 -8.68
N VAL A 204 17.91 12.42 -7.85
CA VAL A 204 16.47 12.46 -8.16
C VAL A 204 15.99 13.89 -8.31
N LEU A 205 16.26 14.76 -7.32
CA LEU A 205 15.83 16.16 -7.35
C LEU A 205 16.40 16.89 -8.58
N MET A 206 17.68 16.70 -8.88
CA MET A 206 18.30 17.29 -10.07
C MET A 206 17.67 16.81 -11.39
N SER A 207 17.22 15.56 -11.46
CA SER A 207 16.53 15.04 -12.65
C SER A 207 15.14 15.65 -12.86
N LEU A 208 14.53 16.20 -11.79
CA LEU A 208 13.19 16.78 -11.79
C LEU A 208 13.19 18.32 -11.67
N TYR A 209 14.36 18.92 -11.50
CA TYR A 209 14.54 20.37 -11.30
C TYR A 209 13.91 21.23 -12.40
N ASN A 210 13.82 20.71 -13.62
CA ASN A 210 13.20 21.34 -14.78
C ASN A 210 12.02 20.50 -15.35
N ASP A 211 11.34 19.71 -14.50
CA ASP A 211 10.17 18.94 -14.94
C ASP A 211 9.09 19.87 -15.52
N LYS A 212 8.31 19.35 -16.47
CA LYS A 212 7.22 20.10 -17.11
C LYS A 212 6.04 20.29 -16.16
N ASP A 213 5.79 19.33 -15.30
CA ASP A 213 4.74 19.43 -14.28
C ASP A 213 5.16 20.46 -13.21
N ALA A 214 4.29 21.44 -12.95
CA ALA A 214 4.61 22.56 -12.08
C ALA A 214 4.82 22.15 -10.62
N ALA A 215 4.00 21.23 -10.10
CA ALA A 215 4.10 20.77 -8.72
C ALA A 215 5.35 19.90 -8.52
N VAL A 216 5.65 19.02 -9.48
CA VAL A 216 6.88 18.21 -9.45
C VAL A 216 8.11 19.12 -9.46
N ARG A 217 8.13 20.14 -10.31
CA ARG A 217 9.23 21.09 -10.40
C ARG A 217 9.36 21.93 -9.12
N GLU A 218 8.25 22.41 -8.56
CA GLU A 218 8.23 23.19 -7.32
C GLU A 218 8.82 22.42 -6.14
N PHE A 219 8.44 21.16 -5.94
CA PHE A 219 9.01 20.34 -4.87
C PHE A 219 10.47 19.89 -5.15
N ALA A 220 10.90 19.85 -6.42
CA ALA A 220 12.26 19.46 -6.76
C ALA A 220 13.29 20.58 -6.56
N GLN A 221 12.85 21.84 -6.50
CA GLN A 221 13.68 23.05 -6.37
C GLN A 221 13.91 23.42 -4.91
#